data_AF-A0A087CMP3-F1
#
_entry.id   AF-A0A087CMP3-F1
#
_cell.length_a   1.000
_cell.length_b   1.000
_cell.length_c   1.000
_cell.angle_alpha   90.00
_cell.angle_beta   90.00
_cell.angle_gamma   90.00
#
_symmetry.space_group_name_H-M   'P 1'
#
loop_
_entity.id
_entity.type
_entity.pdbx_description
1 polymer ?
#
loop_
_entity_poly.entity_id
_entity_poly.type
_entity_poly.pdbx_seq_one_letter_code
_entity_poly.pdbx_strand_id
1 'polypeptide(L)' 'MTGGTTMTPDDIDVWVGLDVGKSAHHAHALDHDGNTLYDKPLRQDEKAIRTMLEKLSERGRVLLVGDQP' A
#
# COMPACT_ATOMS: atom_id res chain seq x y z
N MET A 1 -10.44 12.79 26.30
CA MET A 1 -9.49 13.20 25.25
C MET A 1 -8.51 12.07 25.05
N THR A 2 -8.72 11.20 24.07
CA THR A 2 -7.73 10.17 23.71
C THR A 2 -6.64 10.87 22.90
N GLY A 3 -5.47 11.05 23.51
CA GLY A 3 -4.30 11.56 22.79
C GLY A 3 -3.96 10.58 21.66
N GLY A 4 -4.03 11.04 20.42
CA GLY A 4 -3.59 10.24 19.28
C GLY A 4 -2.08 10.08 19.36
N THR A 5 -1.60 8.85 19.55
CA THR A 5 -0.17 8.54 19.42
C THR A 5 0.28 8.96 18.01
N THR A 6 1.31 9.80 17.93
CA THR A 6 1.93 10.14 16.66
C THR A 6 2.51 8.88 16.05
N MET A 7 2.05 8.55 14.84
CA MET A 7 2.55 7.42 14.07
C MET A 7 3.85 7.83 13.36
N THR A 8 4.82 6.94 13.41
CA THR A 8 6.15 7.08 12.81
C THR A 8 6.33 6.12 11.63
N PRO A 9 7.31 6.34 10.73
CA PRO A 9 7.62 5.40 9.66
C PRO A 9 7.96 3.99 10.15
N ASP A 10 8.55 3.86 11.34
CA ASP A 10 8.89 2.57 11.95
C ASP A 10 7.64 1.77 12.38
N ASP A 11 6.46 2.40 12.41
CA ASP A 11 5.19 1.73 12.67
C ASP A 11 4.57 1.09 11.41
N ILE A 12 5.26 1.13 10.26
CA ILE A 12 4.80 0.59 8.97
C ILE A 12 5.53 -0.70 8.63
N ASP A 13 4.76 -1.77 8.48
CA ASP A 13 5.28 -3.08 8.07
C ASP A 13 5.35 -3.22 6.55
N VAL A 14 4.45 -2.55 5.81
CA VAL A 14 4.37 -2.62 4.35
C VAL A 14 4.12 -1.25 3.73
N TRP A 15 4.99 -0.84 2.80
CA TRP A 15 4.85 0.36 1.99
C TRP A 15 4.31 -0.01 0.62
N VAL A 16 3.23 0.63 0.17
CA VAL A 16 2.65 0.40 -1.15
C VAL A 16 2.66 1.71 -1.93
N GLY A 17 3.46 1.77 -3.00
CA GLY A 17 3.34 2.79 -4.02
C GLY A 17 2.26 2.40 -5.03
N LEU A 18 1.28 3.28 -5.24
CA LEU A 18 0.23 3.12 -6.24
C LEU A 18 0.34 4.23 -7.29
N ASP A 19 0.80 3.87 -8.47
CA ASP A 19 0.79 4.72 -9.67
C ASP A 19 -0.59 4.62 -10.33
N VAL A 20 -1.31 5.75 -10.35
CA VAL A 20 -2.66 5.84 -10.90
C VAL A 20 -2.62 6.20 -12.38
N GLY A 21 -2.53 5.17 -13.23
CA GLY A 21 -2.67 5.31 -14.67
C GLY A 21 -4.11 5.53 -15.14
N LYS A 22 -4.29 5.80 -16.45
CA LYS A 22 -5.61 5.97 -17.09
C LYS A 22 -6.29 4.67 -17.51
N SER A 23 -5.54 3.57 -17.56
CA SER A 23 -6.00 2.29 -18.12
C SER A 23 -5.72 1.10 -17.22
N ALA A 24 -4.67 1.19 -16.40
CA ALA A 24 -4.35 0.27 -15.32
C ALA A 24 -3.62 1.06 -14.23
N HIS A 25 -3.76 0.64 -12.98
CA HIS A 25 -2.85 1.06 -11.93
C HIS A 25 -1.60 0.18 -11.98
N HIS A 26 -0.51 0.67 -11.40
CA HIS A 26 0.62 -0.17 -11.07
C HIS A 26 0.87 -0.07 -9.57
N ALA A 27 0.96 -1.21 -8.90
CA ALA A 27 1.23 -1.26 -7.47
C ALA A 27 2.58 -1.93 -7.22
N HIS A 28 3.39 -1.29 -6.38
CA HIS A 28 4.65 -1.82 -5.89
C HIS A 28 4.63 -1.79 -4.37
N ALA A 29 4.75 -2.95 -3.73
CA ALA A 29 4.76 -3.10 -2.29
C ALA A 29 6.11 -3.63 -1.80
N LEU A 30 6.64 -2.98 -0.77
CA LEU A 30 7.88 -3.35 -0.08
C LEU A 30 7.58 -3.68 1.38
N ASP A 31 8.29 -4.65 1.95
CA ASP A 31 8.34 -4.81 3.40
C ASP A 31 9.24 -3.74 4.05
N HIS A 32 9.27 -3.73 5.39
CA HIS A 32 10.10 -2.80 6.17
C HIS A 32 11.60 -2.86 5.80
N ASP A 33 12.11 -4.02 5.40
CA ASP A 33 13.51 -4.22 5.02
C ASP A 33 13.78 -3.84 3.55
N GLY A 34 12.75 -3.43 2.80
CA GLY A 34 12.83 -3.04 1.40
C GLY A 34 12.71 -4.19 0.40
N ASN A 35 12.31 -5.40 0.83
CA ASN A 35 12.09 -6.51 -0.09
C ASN A 35 10.73 -6.38 -0.79
N THR A 36 10.69 -6.70 -2.08
CA THR A 36 9.47 -6.67 -2.87
C THR A 36 8.48 -7.77 -2.46
N LEU A 37 7.28 -7.36 -2.05
CA LEU A 37 6.14 -8.23 -1.74
C LEU A 37 5.13 -8.32 -2.90
N TYR A 38 5.04 -7.25 -3.69
CA TYR A 38 4.11 -7.12 -4.80
C TYR A 38 4.69 -6.15 -5.82
N ASP A 39 4.73 -6.51 -7.10
CA ASP A 39 5.17 -5.60 -8.16
C ASP A 39 4.51 -6.02 -9.47
N LYS A 40 3.34 -5.43 -9.76
CA LYS A 40 2.58 -5.75 -10.97
C LYS A 40 1.45 -4.75 -11.26
N PRO A 41 0.94 -4.75 -12.50
CA PRO A 41 -0.29 -4.04 -12.83
C PRO A 41 -1.47 -4.50 -11.98
N LEU A 42 -2.32 -3.54 -11.64
CA LEU A 42 -3.56 -3.73 -10.92
C LEU A 42 -4.71 -3.14 -11.75
N ARG A 43 -5.82 -3.86 -11.82
CA ARG A 43 -7.02 -3.38 -12.52
C ARG A 43 -7.53 -2.08 -11.88
N GLN A 44 -8.09 -1.19 -12.70
CA GLN A 44 -8.71 0.07 -12.26
C GLN A 44 -10.09 -0.16 -11.65
N ASP A 45 -10.15 -0.97 -10.61
CA ASP A 45 -11.36 -1.14 -9.81
C ASP A 45 -11.01 -1.26 -8.33
N GLU A 46 -11.87 -0.67 -7.49
CA GLU A 46 -11.69 -0.66 -6.03
C GLU A 46 -11.54 -2.08 -5.48
N LYS A 47 -12.24 -3.06 -6.06
CA LYS A 47 -12.18 -4.46 -5.63
C LYS A 47 -10.76 -5.00 -5.74
N ALA A 48 -10.07 -4.74 -6.84
CA ALA A 48 -8.68 -5.14 -7.03
C ALA A 48 -7.75 -4.49 -5.99
N ILE A 49 -7.91 -3.19 -5.73
CA ILE A 49 -7.14 -2.45 -4.70
C ILE A 49 -7.40 -3.05 -3.32
N ARG A 50 -8.67 -3.23 -2.95
CA ARG A 50 -9.07 -3.81 -1.66
C ARG A 50 -8.50 -5.20 -1.45
N THR A 51 -8.61 -6.09 -2.44
CA THR A 51 -8.06 -7.45 -2.34
C THR A 51 -6.53 -7.45 -2.20
N MET A 52 -5.83 -6.51 -2.84
CA MET A 52 -4.38 -6.37 -2.67
C MET A 52 -4.04 -5.88 -1.26
N LEU A 53 -4.73 -4.84 -0.76
CA LEU A 53 -4.53 -4.31 0.58
C LEU A 53 -4.85 -5.33 1.68
N GLU A 54 -5.94 -6.09 1.54
CA GLU A 54 -6.32 -7.16 2.48
C GLU A 54 -5.20 -8.19 2.62
N LYS A 55 -4.64 -8.65 1.50
CA LYS A 55 -3.53 -9.62 1.51
C LYS A 55 -2.25 -9.06 2.11
N LEU A 56 -1.93 -7.80 1.83
CA LEU A 56 -0.74 -7.16 2.41
C LEU A 56 -0.93 -6.88 3.91
N SER A 57 -2.16 -6.62 4.35
CA SER A 57 -2.49 -6.36 5.75
C SER A 57 -2.34 -7.61 6.64
N GLU A 58 -2.30 -8.81 6.06
CA GLU A 58 -1.92 -10.04 6.79
C GLU A 58 -0.49 -9.99 7.34
N ARG A 59 0.35 -9.09 6.81
CA ARG A 59 1.75 -8.90 7.24
C ARG A 59 1.92 -7.79 8.27
N GLY A 60 0.88 -7.00 8.53
CA GLY A 60 0.92 -5.89 9.47
C GLY A 60 0.31 -4.61 8.91
N ARG A 61 0.77 -3.47 9.41
CA ARG A 61 0.27 -2.16 9.04
C ARG A 61 0.76 -1.77 7.64
N VAL A 62 -0.19 -1.53 6.75
CA VAL A 62 0.06 -1.11 5.37
C VAL A 62 -0.12 0.40 5.23
N LEU A 63 0.85 1.07 4.60
CA LEU A 63 0.71 2.45 4.14
C LEU A 63 0.66 2.49 2.62
N LEU A 64 -0.49 2.89 2.09
CA LEU A 64 -0.69 3.14 0.67
C LEU A 64 -0.37 4.61 0.36
N VAL A 65 0.58 4.84 -0.54
CA VAL A 65 0.92 6.15 -1.07
C VAL A 65 0.52 6.18 -2.53
N GLY A 66 -0.40 7.08 -2.88
CA GLY A 66 -0.86 7.28 -4.25
C GLY A 66 -0.17 8.47 -4.92
N ASP A 67 0.29 8.26 -6.15
CA ASP A 67 0.62 9.33 -7.10
C ASP A 67 -0.65 9.60 -7.93
N GLN A 68 -1.35 10.69 -7.60
CA GLN A 68 -2.38 11.27 -8.46
C GLN A 68 -2.36 12.80 -8.27
N PRO A 69 -2.16 13.59 -9.35
CA PRO A 69 -2.33 15.04 -9.29
C PRO A 69 -3.79 15.47 -9.06
#